data_AF-I9A9I2-F1
#
_entry.id   AF-I9A9I2-F1
#
_cell.length_a   1.000
_cell.length_b   1.000
_cell.length_c   1.000
_cell.angle_alpha   90.00
_cell.angle_beta   90.00
_cell.angle_gamma   90.00
#
_symmetry.space_group_name_H-M   'P 1'
#
loop_
_entity.id
_entity.type
_entity.pdbx_description
1 polymer ?
#
loop_
_entity_poly.entity_id
_entity_poly.type
_entity_poly.pdbx_seq_one_letter_code
_entity_poly.pdbx_strand_id
1 'polypeptide(L)'
;MNKSLYLFVLLPGLLCSCGGLRWTESVEDGYHLITQKGGATLGYSPKSGISIIQQDGYAFKDLNRNGKLDVYEDWRQSVDVRVADLTAQLSMEDIAGLMLYSSHQTIPVNRNVYNGKTYTESGVPAWELTDEQKVFLEKDGVRHVLITAVESPETAARWNNAAQGYVEGLGFGIPCNNSS
;
A
#
# COMPACT_ATOMS: atom_id res chain seq x y z
N MET A 1 32.17 -0.98 59.72
CA MET A 1 32.26 -1.55 58.36
C MET A 1 30.92 -2.21 58.06
N ASN A 2 30.05 -1.50 57.32
CA ASN A 2 28.65 -1.88 57.11
C ASN A 2 28.55 -3.04 56.11
N LYS A 3 27.92 -4.14 56.51
CA LYS A 3 27.45 -5.19 55.59
C LYS A 3 25.96 -4.94 55.33
N SER A 4 25.63 -4.41 54.16
CA SER A 4 24.25 -4.30 53.69
C SER A 4 23.79 -5.65 53.11
N LEU A 5 22.68 -6.16 53.65
CA LEU A 5 22.00 -7.38 53.25
C LEU A 5 21.03 -7.04 52.10
N TYR A 6 21.22 -7.59 50.91
CA TYR A 6 20.29 -7.41 49.79
C TYR A 6 19.17 -8.45 49.86
N LEU A 7 17.93 -7.97 50.07
CA LEU A 7 16.70 -8.74 50.04
C LEU A 7 16.21 -8.84 48.58
N PHE A 8 16.23 -10.05 48.01
CA PHE A 8 15.61 -10.33 46.70
C PHE A 8 14.09 -10.45 46.87
N VAL A 9 13.33 -9.47 46.38
CA VAL A 9 11.88 -9.60 46.22
C VAL A 9 11.61 -10.11 44.81
N LEU A 10 11.25 -11.39 44.69
CA LEU A 10 10.69 -11.97 43.46
C LEU A 10 9.24 -11.49 43.32
N LEU A 11 8.98 -10.56 42.41
CA LEU A 11 7.62 -10.27 41.97
C LEU A 11 7.12 -11.43 41.09
N PRO A 12 5.90 -11.96 41.31
CA PRO A 12 5.32 -12.96 40.44
C PRO A 12 5.00 -12.34 39.09
N GLY A 13 5.55 -12.93 38.02
CA GLY A 13 5.31 -12.51 36.65
C GLY A 13 3.85 -12.67 36.26
N LEU A 14 3.24 -11.59 35.78
CA LEU A 14 1.99 -11.60 35.06
C LEU A 14 2.25 -12.27 33.69
N LEU A 15 1.92 -13.55 33.56
CA LEU A 15 1.90 -14.23 32.26
C LEU A 15 0.67 -13.76 31.48
N CYS A 16 0.74 -12.55 30.92
CA CYS A 16 -0.06 -12.24 29.74
C CYS A 16 0.42 -13.20 28.65
N SER A 17 -0.48 -14.02 28.12
CA SER A 17 -0.26 -14.79 26.89
C SER A 17 -0.14 -13.81 25.72
N CYS A 18 0.96 -13.07 25.65
CA CYS A 18 1.35 -12.32 24.47
C CYS A 18 1.83 -13.34 23.45
N GLY A 19 0.98 -13.71 22.50
CA GLY A 19 1.45 -14.33 21.27
C GLY A 19 2.59 -13.45 20.74
N GLY A 20 3.80 -14.00 20.70
CA GLY A 20 5.00 -13.24 20.34
C GLY A 20 4.86 -12.61 18.95
N LEU A 21 5.61 -11.54 18.69
CA LEU A 21 5.65 -10.90 17.38
C LEU A 21 5.99 -11.96 16.32
N ARG A 22 5.08 -12.16 15.35
CA ARG A 22 5.22 -13.17 14.30
C ARG A 22 5.75 -12.60 13.01
N TRP A 23 6.16 -11.33 12.99
CA TRP A 23 6.58 -10.65 11.79
C TRP A 23 7.83 -9.80 12.00
N THR A 24 8.53 -9.56 10.90
CA THR A 24 9.68 -8.66 10.81
C THR A 24 9.48 -7.74 9.62
N GLU A 25 10.07 -6.56 9.67
CA GLU A 25 10.02 -5.56 8.60
C GLU A 25 11.43 -5.24 8.12
N SER A 26 11.61 -5.19 6.80
CA SER A 26 12.81 -4.68 6.15
C SER A 26 12.45 -3.52 5.22
N VAL A 27 13.41 -2.62 5.02
CA VAL A 27 13.34 -1.59 3.98
C VAL A 27 14.07 -2.12 2.76
N GLU A 28 13.35 -2.21 1.64
CA GLU A 28 13.85 -2.63 0.34
C GLU A 28 13.94 -1.40 -0.60
N ASP A 29 14.22 -1.58 -1.90
CA ASP A 29 14.33 -0.48 -2.87
C ASP A 29 13.02 0.33 -3.02
N GLY A 30 12.84 1.33 -2.15
CA GLY A 30 11.73 2.29 -2.17
C GLY A 30 10.43 1.80 -1.51
N TYR A 31 10.43 0.66 -0.82
CA TYR A 31 9.24 0.12 -0.14
C TYR A 31 9.60 -0.64 1.15
N HIS A 32 8.59 -0.87 1.99
CA HIS A 32 8.73 -1.67 3.21
C HIS A 32 8.16 -3.07 2.97
N LEU A 33 8.88 -4.08 3.44
CA LEU A 33 8.52 -5.49 3.30
C LEU A 33 8.33 -6.12 4.68
N ILE A 34 7.10 -6.54 4.97
CA ILE A 34 6.76 -7.29 6.18
C ILE A 34 6.70 -8.78 5.83
N THR A 35 7.54 -9.57 6.51
CA THR A 35 7.54 -11.03 6.42
C THR A 35 6.96 -11.62 7.70
N GLN A 36 5.96 -12.48 7.58
CA GLN A 36 5.23 -13.04 8.72
C GLN A 36 5.34 -14.57 8.78
N LYS A 37 5.65 -15.13 9.94
CA LYS A 37 5.75 -16.56 10.16
C LYS A 37 4.38 -17.23 10.03
N GLY A 38 4.15 -17.91 8.91
CA GLY A 38 2.88 -18.59 8.61
C GLY A 38 1.76 -17.59 8.34
N GLY A 39 2.06 -16.50 7.65
CA GLY A 39 1.11 -15.47 7.25
C GLY A 39 1.50 -14.85 5.90
N ALA A 40 0.73 -13.86 5.46
CA ALA A 40 1.00 -13.16 4.20
C ALA A 40 2.23 -12.25 4.30
N THR A 41 3.04 -12.23 3.23
CA THR A 41 4.06 -11.19 3.02
C THR A 41 3.37 -9.92 2.56
N LEU A 42 3.66 -8.78 3.21
CA LEU A 42 3.05 -7.50 2.89
C LEU A 42 4.11 -6.53 2.37
N GLY A 43 3.88 -5.98 1.18
CA GLY A 43 4.60 -4.81 0.70
C GLY A 43 3.73 -3.56 0.84
N TYR A 44 4.32 -2.46 1.26
CA TYR A 44 3.68 -1.15 1.25
C TYR A 44 4.66 -0.02 0.93
N SER A 45 4.13 1.05 0.36
CA SER A 45 4.90 2.24 0.07
C SER A 45 5.05 3.11 1.33
N PRO A 46 6.25 3.62 1.67
CA PRO A 46 6.38 4.62 2.73
C PRO A 46 5.66 5.93 2.39
N LYS A 47 5.24 6.12 1.13
CA LYS A 47 4.56 7.32 0.64
C LYS A 47 3.04 7.21 0.67
N SER A 48 2.46 6.02 0.86
CA SER A 48 1.00 5.84 0.82
C SER A 48 0.28 6.41 2.05
N GLY A 49 1.01 6.61 3.16
CA GLY A 49 0.46 7.16 4.39
C GLY A 49 -0.47 6.20 5.13
N ILE A 50 -0.49 4.92 4.75
CA ILE A 50 -1.19 3.87 5.49
C ILE A 50 -0.47 3.56 6.80
N SER A 51 -1.19 2.98 7.75
CA SER A 51 -0.61 2.47 9.00
C SER A 51 -0.54 0.94 8.99
N ILE A 52 0.28 0.37 9.87
CA ILE A 52 0.34 -1.09 10.08
C ILE A 52 -0.36 -1.43 11.39
N ILE A 53 -1.40 -2.25 11.29
CA ILE A 53 -2.17 -2.73 12.43
C ILE A 53 -1.57 -4.05 12.90
N GLN A 54 -1.36 -4.17 14.21
CA GLN A 54 -0.92 -5.41 14.84
C GLN A 54 -2.07 -6.09 15.57
N GLN A 55 -2.37 -7.33 15.21
CA GLN A 55 -3.39 -8.14 15.87
C GLN A 55 -3.01 -9.62 15.86
N ASP A 56 -3.20 -10.32 16.99
CA ASP A 56 -2.89 -11.75 17.14
C ASP A 56 -1.43 -12.14 16.80
N GLY A 57 -0.50 -11.19 17.00
CA GLY A 57 0.91 -11.34 16.66
C GLY A 57 1.24 -11.16 15.16
N TYR A 58 0.24 -10.88 14.31
CA TYR A 58 0.38 -10.59 12.89
C TYR A 58 0.25 -9.08 12.59
N ALA A 59 0.66 -8.68 11.40
CA ALA A 59 0.55 -7.35 10.83
C ALA A 59 -0.46 -7.33 9.67
N PHE A 60 -1.12 -6.18 9.52
CA PHE A 60 -2.12 -5.88 8.50
C PHE A 60 -1.95 -4.45 8.02
N LYS A 61 -2.32 -4.18 6.78
CA LYS A 61 -2.31 -2.83 6.20
C LYS A 61 -3.65 -2.16 6.46
N ASP A 62 -3.63 -1.00 7.12
CA ASP A 62 -4.78 -0.10 7.29
C ASP A 62 -4.97 0.70 5.99
N LEU A 63 -5.60 0.07 5.00
CA LEU A 63 -5.68 0.56 3.63
C LEU A 63 -6.62 1.77 3.52
N ASN A 64 -7.71 1.81 4.30
CA ASN A 64 -8.62 2.96 4.33
C ASN A 64 -8.26 4.00 5.40
N ARG A 65 -7.25 3.73 6.23
CA ARG A 65 -6.71 4.64 7.26
C ARG A 65 -7.72 4.98 8.35
N ASN A 66 -8.55 4.03 8.73
CA ASN A 66 -9.54 4.21 9.79
C ASN A 66 -9.04 3.70 11.17
N GLY A 67 -7.85 3.12 11.22
CA GLY A 67 -7.21 2.62 12.45
C GLY A 67 -7.82 1.32 12.99
N LYS A 68 -8.63 0.61 12.21
CA LYS A 68 -9.26 -0.67 12.55
C LYS A 68 -8.93 -1.71 11.49
N LEU A 69 -8.81 -2.97 11.91
CA LEU A 69 -8.65 -4.06 10.97
C LEU A 69 -10.02 -4.38 10.37
N ASP A 70 -10.30 -3.83 9.18
CA ASP A 70 -11.51 -4.19 8.45
C ASP A 70 -11.38 -5.59 7.83
N VAL A 71 -12.52 -6.23 7.58
CA VAL A 71 -12.55 -7.61 7.10
C VAL A 71 -11.87 -7.72 5.73
N TYR A 72 -12.02 -6.72 4.85
CA TYR A 72 -11.32 -6.71 3.55
C TYR A 72 -9.80 -6.56 3.64
N GLU A 73 -9.27 -6.03 4.75
CA GLU A 73 -7.83 -5.88 5.01
C GLU A 73 -7.22 -7.13 5.66
N ASP A 74 -8.06 -7.94 6.31
CA ASP A 74 -7.65 -9.18 6.95
C ASP A 74 -7.40 -10.29 5.92
N TRP A 75 -6.13 -10.44 5.52
CA TRP A 75 -5.68 -11.48 4.59
C TRP A 75 -5.92 -12.92 5.09
N ARG A 76 -6.32 -13.13 6.35
CA ARG A 76 -6.71 -14.45 6.89
C ARG A 76 -8.11 -14.87 6.43
N GLN A 77 -8.95 -13.91 6.02
CA GLN A 77 -10.30 -14.17 5.54
C GLN A 77 -10.29 -14.64 4.08
N SER A 78 -11.32 -15.39 3.68
CA SER A 78 -11.47 -15.82 2.29
C SER A 78 -11.71 -14.61 1.37
N VAL A 79 -11.37 -14.77 0.09
CA VAL A 79 -11.60 -13.71 -0.91
C VAL A 79 -13.06 -13.26 -0.93
N ASP A 80 -14.03 -14.20 -0.91
CA ASP A 80 -15.45 -13.86 -0.95
C ASP A 80 -15.89 -12.99 0.24
N VAL A 81 -15.39 -13.29 1.44
CA VAL A 81 -15.69 -12.52 2.66
C VAL A 81 -15.08 -11.11 2.56
N ARG A 82 -13.84 -11.01 2.06
CA ARG A 82 -13.16 -9.72 1.86
C ARG A 82 -13.83 -8.87 0.79
N VAL A 83 -14.26 -9.48 -0.30
CA VAL A 83 -14.98 -8.79 -1.38
C VAL A 83 -16.34 -8.31 -0.91
N ALA A 84 -17.10 -9.13 -0.18
CA ALA A 84 -18.39 -8.74 0.38
C ALA A 84 -18.26 -7.55 1.34
N ASP A 85 -17.23 -7.56 2.19
CA ASP A 85 -16.95 -6.45 3.10
C ASP A 85 -16.55 -5.17 2.36
N LEU A 86 -15.59 -5.25 1.43
CA LEU A 86 -15.14 -4.09 0.66
C LEU A 86 -16.31 -3.47 -0.12
N THR A 87 -17.04 -4.29 -0.88
CA THR A 87 -18.14 -3.81 -1.73
C THR A 87 -19.30 -3.20 -0.94
N ALA A 88 -19.54 -3.63 0.30
CA ALA A 88 -20.53 -3.01 1.18
C ALA A 88 -20.11 -1.62 1.68
N GLN A 89 -18.82 -1.28 1.61
CA GLN A 89 -18.28 0.01 2.02
C GLN A 89 -18.11 1.00 0.85
N LEU A 90 -18.07 0.51 -0.40
CA LEU A 90 -17.88 1.36 -1.57
C LEU A 90 -19.10 2.24 -1.85
N SER A 91 -18.84 3.51 -2.19
CA SER A 91 -19.86 4.40 -2.76
C SER A 91 -20.17 4.01 -4.21
N MET A 92 -21.25 4.58 -4.77
CA MET A 92 -21.57 4.41 -6.19
C MET A 92 -20.47 5.00 -7.07
N GLU A 93 -19.87 6.10 -6.65
CA GLU A 93 -18.75 6.76 -7.31
C GLU A 93 -17.49 5.88 -7.31
N ASP A 94 -17.18 5.22 -6.18
CA ASP A 94 -16.06 4.26 -6.12
C ASP A 94 -16.28 3.11 -7.10
N ILE A 95 -17.49 2.52 -7.11
CA ILE A 95 -17.85 1.43 -8.02
C ILE A 95 -17.75 1.91 -9.47
N ALA A 96 -18.24 3.11 -9.78
CA ALA A 96 -18.15 3.67 -11.13
C ALA A 96 -16.69 3.80 -11.58
N GLY A 97 -15.80 4.31 -10.71
CA GLY A 97 -14.36 4.41 -11.02
C GLY A 97 -13.71 3.06 -11.35
N LEU A 98 -14.11 2.00 -10.64
CA LEU A 98 -13.63 0.63 -10.91
C LEU A 98 -14.14 0.06 -12.25
N MET A 99 -15.17 0.64 -12.86
CA MET A 99 -15.69 0.21 -14.16
C MET A 99 -15.04 0.95 -15.34
N LEU A 100 -14.18 1.94 -15.07
CA LEU A 100 -13.54 2.77 -16.09
C LEU A 100 -12.13 2.28 -16.44
N TYR A 101 -11.71 2.61 -17.67
CA TYR A 101 -10.35 2.44 -18.15
C TYR A 101 -9.70 3.80 -18.41
N SER A 102 -8.40 3.91 -18.16
CA SER A 102 -7.64 5.10 -18.55
C SER A 102 -7.60 5.23 -20.08
N SER A 103 -7.31 6.45 -20.57
CA SER A 103 -6.77 6.60 -21.93
C SER A 103 -5.44 5.85 -22.08
N HIS A 104 -5.01 5.54 -23.31
CA HIS A 104 -3.72 4.91 -23.59
C HIS A 104 -2.53 5.70 -23.01
N GLN A 105 -1.69 5.03 -22.24
CA GLN A 105 -0.51 5.60 -21.59
C GLN A 105 0.76 5.08 -22.27
N THR A 106 1.66 6.00 -22.63
CA THR A 106 3.08 5.69 -22.87
C THR A 106 3.84 6.00 -21.60
N ILE A 107 4.95 5.32 -21.33
CA ILE A 107 5.78 5.59 -20.15
C ILE A 107 7.22 5.81 -20.63
N PRO A 108 7.74 7.06 -20.62
CA PRO A 108 7.10 8.29 -20.12
C PRO A 108 5.98 8.83 -21.04
N VAL A 109 5.17 9.75 -20.52
CA VAL A 109 4.10 10.42 -21.28
C VAL A 109 4.60 11.77 -21.77
N ASN A 110 4.82 11.91 -23.08
CA ASN A 110 5.34 13.17 -23.65
C ASN A 110 4.26 14.25 -23.88
N ARG A 111 2.97 13.87 -23.90
CA ARG A 111 1.85 14.78 -24.16
C ARG A 111 1.27 15.47 -22.91
N ASN A 112 1.76 15.08 -21.73
CA ASN A 112 1.27 15.55 -20.44
C ASN A 112 2.36 16.30 -19.67
N VAL A 113 1.99 16.85 -18.52
CA VAL A 113 2.88 17.61 -17.64
C VAL A 113 3.18 16.86 -16.34
N TYR A 114 4.32 17.20 -15.76
CA TYR A 114 4.84 16.72 -14.50
C TYR A 114 5.04 17.93 -13.59
N ASN A 115 4.13 18.13 -12.64
CA ASN A 115 4.04 19.33 -11.81
C ASN A 115 4.05 20.63 -12.65
N GLY A 116 3.21 20.66 -13.69
CA GLY A 116 3.06 21.81 -14.60
C GLY A 116 4.20 22.03 -15.61
N LYS A 117 5.19 21.13 -15.70
CA LYS A 117 6.30 21.21 -16.67
C LYS A 117 6.25 20.07 -17.68
N THR A 118 6.79 20.27 -18.88
CA THR A 118 7.00 19.16 -19.83
C THR A 118 7.99 18.14 -19.25
N TYR A 119 8.01 16.91 -19.78
CA TYR A 119 8.96 15.88 -19.34
C TYR A 119 10.43 16.35 -19.42
N THR A 120 10.81 17.05 -20.50
CA THR A 120 12.16 17.57 -20.68
C THR A 120 12.52 18.67 -19.68
N GLU A 121 11.57 19.56 -19.34
CA GLU A 121 11.80 20.67 -18.42
C GLU A 121 11.74 20.26 -16.94
N SER A 122 11.05 19.16 -16.63
CA SER A 122 10.83 18.73 -15.24
C SER A 122 12.05 18.02 -14.64
N GLY A 123 12.84 17.32 -15.46
CA GLY A 123 14.00 16.54 -15.01
C GLY A 123 13.64 15.35 -14.11
N VAL A 124 12.36 14.97 -14.07
CA VAL A 124 11.88 13.81 -13.32
C VAL A 124 12.28 12.51 -14.02
N PRO A 125 12.39 11.39 -13.31
CA PRO A 125 12.62 10.12 -13.96
C PRO A 125 11.45 9.71 -14.87
N ALA A 126 11.73 8.90 -15.89
CA ALA A 126 10.76 8.43 -16.87
C ALA A 126 9.53 7.72 -16.28
N TRP A 127 9.65 7.21 -15.06
CA TRP A 127 8.62 6.49 -14.33
C TRP A 127 7.79 7.36 -13.37
N GLU A 128 8.05 8.66 -13.28
CA GLU A 128 7.24 9.56 -12.45
C GLU A 128 5.78 9.60 -12.98
N LEU A 129 4.82 9.76 -12.07
CA LEU A 129 3.42 9.92 -12.47
C LEU A 129 3.17 11.36 -12.95
N THR A 130 2.53 11.48 -14.10
CA THR A 130 2.05 12.79 -14.60
C THR A 130 0.90 13.34 -13.77
N ASP A 131 0.64 14.64 -13.89
CA ASP A 131 -0.48 15.30 -13.22
C ASP A 131 -1.83 14.70 -13.67
N GLU A 132 -1.97 14.39 -14.97
CA GLU A 132 -3.15 13.72 -15.54
C GLU A 132 -3.35 12.31 -14.96
N GLN A 133 -2.27 11.54 -14.79
CA GLN A 133 -2.33 10.21 -14.20
C GLN A 133 -2.84 10.27 -12.77
N LYS A 134 -2.31 11.21 -11.98
CA LYS A 134 -2.79 11.45 -10.61
C LYS A 134 -4.29 11.80 -10.60
N VAL A 135 -4.75 12.63 -11.55
CA VAL A 135 -6.16 12.99 -11.69
C VAL A 135 -7.05 11.77 -11.91
N PHE A 136 -6.79 10.92 -12.91
CA PHE A 136 -7.69 9.78 -13.15
C PHE A 136 -7.61 8.72 -12.05
N LEU A 137 -6.46 8.58 -11.38
CA LEU A 137 -6.30 7.63 -10.28
C LEU A 137 -7.04 8.09 -9.01
N GLU A 138 -7.03 9.40 -8.74
CA GLU A 138 -7.60 9.98 -7.52
C GLU A 138 -9.03 10.46 -7.69
N LYS A 139 -9.29 11.32 -8.68
CA LYS A 139 -10.60 11.96 -8.85
C LYS A 139 -11.60 11.05 -9.54
N ASP A 140 -11.15 10.31 -10.54
CA ASP A 140 -12.02 9.44 -11.33
C ASP A 140 -12.08 8.01 -10.77
N GLY A 141 -11.23 7.67 -9.80
CA GLY A 141 -11.20 6.36 -9.16
C GLY A 141 -10.75 5.20 -10.07
N VAL A 142 -10.15 5.50 -11.22
CA VAL A 142 -9.75 4.48 -12.21
C VAL A 142 -8.70 3.55 -11.63
N ARG A 143 -8.88 2.24 -11.84
CA ARG A 143 -7.88 1.21 -11.50
C ARG A 143 -7.40 0.42 -12.70
N HIS A 144 -8.02 0.53 -13.86
CA HIS A 144 -7.59 -0.15 -15.08
C HIS A 144 -6.79 0.79 -15.98
N VAL A 145 -5.47 0.64 -16.00
CA VAL A 145 -4.57 1.50 -16.79
C VAL A 145 -4.10 0.79 -18.05
N LEU A 146 -4.37 1.39 -19.21
CA LEU A 146 -3.98 0.86 -20.52
C LEU A 146 -2.60 1.40 -20.92
N ILE A 147 -1.60 0.53 -21.03
CA ILE A 147 -0.21 0.87 -21.36
C ILE A 147 0.10 0.41 -22.78
N THR A 148 0.48 1.33 -23.66
CA THR A 148 0.76 1.01 -25.07
C THR A 148 2.25 0.96 -25.41
N ALA A 149 3.10 1.64 -24.64
CA ALA A 149 4.55 1.62 -24.85
C ALA A 149 5.29 1.99 -23.56
N VAL A 150 6.46 1.39 -23.37
CA VAL A 150 7.37 1.67 -22.26
C VAL A 150 8.79 1.86 -22.80
N GLU A 151 9.53 2.77 -22.19
CA GLU A 151 10.93 3.04 -22.56
C GLU A 151 11.84 1.84 -22.29
N SER A 152 11.68 1.19 -21.14
CA SER A 152 12.45 0.02 -20.74
C SER A 152 11.68 -0.84 -19.72
N PRO A 153 12.05 -2.11 -19.50
CA PRO A 153 11.49 -2.93 -18.43
C PRO A 153 11.67 -2.33 -17.04
N GLU A 154 12.82 -1.69 -16.77
CA GLU A 154 13.07 -1.02 -15.49
C GLU A 154 12.11 0.16 -15.30
N THR A 155 11.97 1.01 -16.33
CA THR A 155 11.04 2.15 -16.31
C THR A 155 9.61 1.68 -16.06
N ALA A 156 9.19 0.59 -16.72
CA ALA A 156 7.86 0.01 -16.52
C ALA A 156 7.64 -0.48 -15.08
N ALA A 157 8.60 -1.21 -14.52
CA ALA A 157 8.52 -1.72 -13.15
C ALA A 157 8.49 -0.59 -12.11
N ARG A 158 9.35 0.41 -12.26
CA ARG A 158 9.38 1.57 -11.36
C ARG A 158 8.11 2.42 -11.47
N TRP A 159 7.55 2.56 -12.68
CA TRP A 159 6.29 3.28 -12.87
C TRP A 159 5.12 2.53 -12.24
N ASN A 160 5.08 1.19 -12.39
CA ASN A 160 4.09 0.37 -11.71
C ASN A 160 4.17 0.57 -10.19
N ASN A 161 5.38 0.55 -9.61
CA ASN A 161 5.55 0.76 -8.17
C ASN A 161 5.11 2.17 -7.73
N ALA A 162 5.39 3.19 -8.54
CA ALA A 162 4.93 4.55 -8.27
C ALA A 162 3.40 4.65 -8.31
N ALA A 163 2.75 4.06 -9.32
CA ALA A 163 1.29 4.00 -9.45
C ALA A 163 0.64 3.25 -8.29
N GLN A 164 1.15 2.05 -7.94
CA GLN A 164 0.65 1.26 -6.82
C GLN A 164 0.81 1.98 -5.49
N GLY A 165 1.98 2.59 -5.24
CA GLY A 165 2.21 3.36 -4.03
C GLY A 165 1.31 4.60 -3.92
N TYR A 166 0.98 5.23 -5.05
CA TYR A 166 0.03 6.33 -5.09
C TYR A 166 -1.38 5.87 -4.71
N VAL A 167 -1.93 4.83 -5.37
CA VAL A 167 -3.30 4.37 -5.12
C VAL A 167 -3.48 3.61 -3.81
N GLU A 168 -2.42 3.00 -3.26
CA GLU A 168 -2.44 2.45 -1.90
C GLU A 168 -2.81 3.53 -0.87
N GLY A 169 -2.42 4.78 -1.14
CA GLY A 169 -2.76 5.94 -0.32
C GLY A 169 -4.10 6.60 -0.68
N LEU A 170 -5.01 5.95 -1.41
CA LEU A 170 -6.29 6.55 -1.83
C LEU A 170 -7.47 5.66 -1.44
N GLY A 171 -8.55 6.28 -0.95
CA GLY A 171 -9.79 5.59 -0.62
C GLY A 171 -9.53 4.32 0.20
N PHE A 172 -9.94 3.17 -0.34
CA PHE A 172 -9.80 1.82 0.22
C PHE A 172 -8.50 1.09 -0.18
N GLY A 173 -7.49 1.81 -0.68
CA GLY A 173 -6.20 1.22 -1.08
C GLY A 173 -6.30 0.17 -2.19
N ILE A 174 -7.33 0.25 -3.04
CA ILE A 174 -7.55 -0.69 -4.14
C ILE A 174 -6.42 -0.52 -5.18
N PRO A 175 -5.68 -1.59 -5.53
CA PRO A 175 -4.53 -1.50 -6.42
C PRO A 175 -4.94 -1.25 -7.88
N CYS A 176 -4.00 -0.74 -8.67
CA CYS A 176 -4.17 -0.66 -10.12
C CYS A 176 -3.97 -2.03 -10.77
N ASN A 177 -4.69 -2.27 -11.86
CA ASN A 177 -4.42 -3.30 -12.85
C ASN A 177 -3.91 -2.64 -14.13
N ASN A 178 -2.71 -3.03 -14.56
CA ASN A 178 -2.06 -2.49 -15.75
C ASN A 178 -2.19 -3.51 -16.89
N SER A 179 -2.76 -3.10 -18.03
CA SER A 179 -3.01 -3.95 -19.19
C SER A 179 -2.40 -3.34 -20.45
N SER A 180 -1.93 -4.17 -21.37
CA SER A 180 -1.32 -3.77 -22.65
C SER A 180 -2.13 -4.22 -23.85
#